data_AF-A0A0W0WWQ5-F1
#
_entry.id   AF-A0A0W0WWQ5-F1
#
_cell.length_a   1.000
_cell.length_b   1.000
_cell.length_c   1.000
_cell.angle_alpha   90.00
_cell.angle_beta   90.00
_cell.angle_gamma   90.00
#
_symmetry.space_group_name_H-M   'P 1'
#
loop_
_entity.id
_entity.type
_entity.pdbx_description
1 polymer ?
#
loop_
_entity_poly.entity_id
_entity_poly.type
_entity_poly.pdbx_seq_one_letter_code
_entity_poly.pdbx_strand_id
1 'polypeptide(L)'
;MKGRERGPAAGEMLSAEFRGQDARNLVGLNGIKSLVLLSIEGNEYCDRDYLGATILSTLRSTAAKEPPKISQTELSEDKRPVEPATENFTTFLVADEVYWHNLKTIDIDNEEEARPRALYESREKEYEEEKNESSPSSYSEFSNLTTEARAISADSNLRKPALATQLAEEIRLKDKAISLGNAYLERNLEQFLRPFGLNMEEFNTLYNFILDDTNRETEPRILDLTHEQIINLELAVRNAETPIDKKIALINQLAIEKQKNFVILRWKDWVNCDQFFKENQHQLMECYSQVPSLQISITKTAKEFATRHKDKGGSYDEWYFRSQGYLTEESPAVMWLGAKHKINRIIYPGEMLDCFKATKELFIKELFIVDATNPEKSCPGKLPFEIYAEEPKLLVNWIACRFKREYSPEQKADMQKAAMAKSTQDKSPAVVVSPKKQGGTSSSVNQALAANSTRLNNHGLFAAEAASSKRKGLESLRDRESKNQKSDDQHSLPLEELVKKAVEIYQTKTKSEERHLKRDEEKQVAESVKSALEVVLSLDETEFSILRTAMAVLDEQQRKKVVEDYSILSTKGSHPT
;
A
#
# COMPACT_ATOMS: atom_id res chain seq x y z
N MET A 1 13.58 -6.00 -17.98
CA MET A 1 12.22 -5.55 -18.37
C MET A 1 11.75 -6.03 -19.74
N LYS A 2 12.62 -6.37 -20.71
CA LYS A 2 12.20 -7.06 -21.94
C LYS A 2 11.49 -8.38 -21.59
N GLY A 3 10.18 -8.47 -21.86
CA GLY A 3 9.41 -9.72 -21.71
C GLY A 3 8.05 -9.60 -21.02
N ARG A 4 7.73 -8.47 -20.38
CA ARG A 4 6.40 -8.25 -19.77
C ARG A 4 5.37 -7.72 -20.75
N GLU A 5 5.80 -6.95 -21.74
CA GLU A 5 4.97 -6.54 -22.87
C GLU A 5 5.31 -7.34 -24.12
N ARG A 6 4.27 -7.72 -24.87
CA ARG A 6 4.39 -8.35 -26.19
C ARG A 6 3.47 -7.65 -27.19
N GLY A 7 3.83 -7.69 -28.46
CA GLY A 7 3.04 -7.09 -29.53
C GLY A 7 3.76 -5.93 -30.21
N PRO A 8 3.09 -5.26 -31.18
CA PRO A 8 3.65 -4.10 -31.86
C PRO A 8 3.75 -2.90 -30.92
N ALA A 9 4.89 -2.18 -30.96
CA ALA A 9 5.09 -0.96 -30.18
C ALA A 9 4.07 0.14 -30.51
N ALA A 10 3.57 0.16 -31.75
CA ALA A 10 2.53 1.09 -32.20
C ALA A 10 1.09 0.61 -31.93
N GLY A 11 0.90 -0.55 -31.28
CA GLY A 11 -0.44 -1.04 -30.94
C GLY A 11 -1.11 -0.16 -29.88
N GLU A 12 -2.31 0.33 -30.20
CA GLU A 12 -3.12 1.15 -29.29
C GLU A 12 -3.78 0.32 -28.19
N MET A 13 -4.25 -0.88 -28.51
CA MET A 13 -5.00 -1.69 -27.54
C MET A 13 -4.04 -2.40 -26.60
N LEU A 14 -4.17 -2.12 -25.31
CA LEU A 14 -3.42 -2.79 -24.26
C LEU A 14 -4.34 -3.73 -23.47
N SER A 15 -3.93 -4.98 -23.34
CA SER A 15 -4.63 -5.99 -22.53
C SER A 15 -3.68 -6.61 -21.53
N ALA A 16 -4.20 -6.94 -20.34
CA ALA A 16 -3.47 -7.68 -19.33
C ALA A 16 -3.82 -9.18 -19.40
N GLU A 17 -2.80 -10.01 -19.29
CA GLU A 17 -2.87 -11.46 -19.20
C GLU A 17 -2.31 -11.92 -17.86
N PHE A 18 -3.09 -12.73 -17.14
CA PHE A 18 -2.71 -13.28 -15.84
C PHE A 18 -2.11 -14.67 -16.04
N ARG A 19 -0.80 -14.81 -15.83
CA ARG A 19 -0.07 -16.07 -16.00
C ARG A 19 0.74 -16.36 -14.75
N GLY A 20 0.94 -17.63 -14.43
CA GLY A 20 1.77 -18.04 -13.30
C GLY A 20 1.63 -19.54 -13.05
N GLN A 21 2.60 -20.12 -12.36
CA GLN A 21 2.51 -21.51 -11.94
C GLN A 21 1.29 -21.74 -11.04
N ASP A 22 0.97 -20.76 -10.19
CA ASP A 22 -0.14 -20.82 -9.24
C ASP A 22 -1.51 -20.56 -9.89
N ALA A 23 -1.55 -19.98 -11.10
CA ALA A 23 -2.81 -19.72 -11.81
C ALA A 23 -3.60 -21.00 -12.09
N ARG A 24 -2.90 -22.14 -12.25
CA ARG A 24 -3.52 -23.44 -12.50
C ARG A 24 -4.37 -23.94 -11.33
N ASN A 25 -4.07 -23.50 -10.11
CA ASN A 25 -4.82 -23.90 -8.91
C ASN A 25 -6.25 -23.33 -8.92
N LEU A 26 -6.49 -22.28 -9.71
CA LEU A 26 -7.75 -21.53 -9.74
C LEU A 26 -8.62 -21.88 -10.95
N VAL A 27 -8.19 -22.83 -11.78
CA VAL A 27 -8.93 -23.23 -12.98
C VAL A 27 -10.22 -23.93 -12.57
N GLY A 28 -11.35 -23.41 -13.03
CA GLY A 28 -12.68 -23.95 -12.71
C GLY A 28 -13.24 -23.51 -11.36
N LEU A 29 -12.50 -22.70 -10.59
CA LEU A 29 -12.99 -22.12 -9.34
C LEU A 29 -13.92 -20.94 -9.65
N ASN A 30 -15.10 -20.94 -9.01
CA ASN A 30 -16.03 -19.81 -8.99
C ASN A 30 -15.83 -18.99 -7.71
N GLY A 31 -16.33 -17.75 -7.67
CA GLY A 31 -16.24 -16.91 -6.47
C GLY A 31 -14.81 -16.48 -6.13
N ILE A 32 -13.95 -16.31 -7.13
CA ILE A 32 -12.55 -15.90 -6.97
C ILE A 32 -12.51 -14.48 -6.37
N LYS A 33 -11.98 -14.38 -5.14
CA LYS A 33 -11.58 -13.13 -4.50
C LYS A 33 -10.15 -12.79 -4.92
N SER A 34 -9.97 -11.62 -5.53
CA SER A 34 -8.69 -11.13 -6.05
C SER A 34 -8.20 -9.92 -5.26
N LEU A 35 -6.91 -9.86 -4.97
CA LEU A 35 -6.22 -8.66 -4.46
C LEU A 35 -5.25 -8.17 -5.53
N VAL A 36 -5.45 -6.97 -6.06
CA VAL A 36 -4.54 -6.33 -7.02
C VAL A 36 -3.68 -5.34 -6.25
N LEU A 37 -2.37 -5.61 -6.18
CA LEU A 37 -1.43 -4.74 -5.47
C LEU A 37 -0.97 -3.60 -6.37
N LEU A 38 -1.11 -2.36 -5.90
CA LEU A 38 -0.78 -1.15 -6.64
C LEU A 38 0.38 -0.42 -5.97
N SER A 39 1.57 -0.55 -6.56
CA SER A 39 2.75 0.22 -6.16
C SER A 39 2.61 1.65 -6.68
N ILE A 40 2.55 2.63 -5.77
CA ILE A 40 2.30 4.03 -6.14
C ILE A 40 3.48 4.69 -6.89
N GLU A 41 4.68 4.12 -6.75
CA GLU A 41 5.91 4.61 -7.36
C GLU A 41 6.81 3.44 -7.82
N GLY A 42 7.70 3.72 -8.78
CA GLY A 42 8.73 2.78 -9.25
C GLY A 42 8.26 1.65 -10.17
N ASN A 43 6.96 1.57 -10.50
CA ASN A 43 6.42 0.49 -11.33
C ASN A 43 5.40 1.01 -12.37
N GLU A 44 5.85 1.24 -13.60
CA GLU A 44 5.03 1.71 -14.72
C GLU A 44 3.82 0.80 -15.03
N TYR A 45 3.90 -0.49 -14.69
CA TYR A 45 2.83 -1.45 -14.95
C TYR A 45 1.65 -1.33 -13.98
N CYS A 46 1.81 -0.55 -12.91
CA CYS A 46 0.73 -0.16 -12.00
C CYS A 46 0.14 1.20 -12.38
N ASP A 47 0.52 1.81 -13.51
CA ASP A 47 0.14 3.18 -13.85
C ASP A 47 -0.56 3.26 -15.22
N ARG A 48 -1.38 4.30 -15.39
CA ARG A 48 -2.04 4.69 -16.65
C ARG A 48 -2.68 3.51 -17.39
N ASP A 49 -2.37 3.34 -18.68
CA ASP A 49 -2.99 2.32 -19.51
C ASP A 49 -2.72 0.90 -19.03
N TYR A 50 -1.56 0.62 -18.41
CA TYR A 50 -1.28 -0.71 -17.84
C TYR A 50 -2.21 -1.01 -16.66
N LEU A 51 -2.46 0.00 -15.81
CA LEU A 51 -3.45 -0.12 -14.75
C LEU A 51 -4.86 -0.34 -15.33
N GLY A 52 -5.26 0.46 -16.32
CA GLY A 52 -6.56 0.29 -16.98
C GLY A 52 -6.73 -1.10 -17.61
N ALA A 53 -5.69 -1.61 -18.26
CA ALA A 53 -5.68 -2.97 -18.80
C ALA A 53 -5.82 -4.03 -17.69
N THR A 54 -5.11 -3.86 -16.57
CA THR A 54 -5.21 -4.73 -15.39
C THR A 54 -6.61 -4.74 -14.80
N ILE A 55 -7.22 -3.56 -14.58
CA ILE A 55 -8.57 -3.41 -14.05
C ILE A 55 -9.57 -4.14 -14.96
N LEU A 56 -9.57 -3.81 -16.27
CA LEU A 56 -10.52 -4.39 -17.21
C LEU A 56 -10.36 -5.91 -17.37
N SER A 57 -9.12 -6.42 -17.40
CA SER A 57 -8.89 -7.87 -17.47
C SER A 57 -9.31 -8.59 -16.19
N THR A 58 -9.05 -8.00 -15.02
CA THR A 58 -9.45 -8.60 -13.73
C THR A 58 -10.97 -8.70 -13.68
N LEU A 59 -11.69 -7.63 -13.98
CA LEU A 59 -13.16 -7.61 -13.95
C LEU A 59 -13.82 -8.45 -15.04
N ARG A 60 -13.17 -8.65 -16.19
CA ARG A 60 -13.64 -9.60 -17.21
C ARG A 60 -13.53 -11.04 -16.76
N SER A 61 -12.49 -11.38 -16.01
CA SER A 61 -12.33 -12.74 -15.48
C SER A 61 -13.34 -13.07 -14.38
N THR A 62 -13.92 -12.04 -13.75
CA THR A 62 -14.93 -12.17 -12.69
C THR A 62 -16.37 -12.11 -13.21
N ALA A 63 -16.59 -11.56 -14.41
CA ALA A 63 -17.89 -11.61 -15.07
C ALA A 63 -18.25 -13.08 -15.35
N ALA A 64 -19.16 -13.62 -14.53
CA ALA A 64 -19.57 -15.01 -14.63
C ALA A 64 -19.97 -15.34 -16.07
N LYS A 65 -19.45 -16.44 -16.61
CA LYS A 65 -20.17 -17.15 -17.67
C LYS A 65 -21.52 -17.48 -17.06
N GLU A 66 -22.61 -17.06 -17.73
CA GLU A 66 -24.02 -17.13 -17.32
C GLU A 66 -24.31 -17.83 -15.98
N PRO A 67 -25.02 -17.17 -15.04
CA PRO A 67 -25.30 -17.77 -13.74
C PRO A 67 -25.84 -19.19 -13.96
N PRO A 68 -25.28 -20.21 -13.28
CA PRO A 68 -25.86 -21.54 -13.34
C PRO A 68 -27.35 -21.39 -13.02
N LYS A 69 -28.22 -22.03 -13.79
CA LYS A 69 -29.67 -22.01 -13.55
C LYS A 69 -29.92 -22.63 -12.17
N ILE A 70 -29.88 -21.81 -11.13
CA ILE A 70 -30.14 -22.22 -9.75
C ILE A 70 -31.65 -22.50 -9.69
N SER A 71 -31.99 -23.76 -9.50
CA SER A 71 -33.33 -24.20 -9.12
C SER A 71 -33.70 -23.56 -7.78
N GLN A 72 -34.85 -22.88 -7.73
CA GLN A 72 -35.34 -22.01 -6.64
C GLN A 72 -35.69 -22.71 -5.30
N THR A 73 -34.94 -23.72 -4.84
CA THR A 73 -35.45 -24.61 -3.77
C THR A 73 -35.00 -24.29 -2.34
N GLU A 74 -34.17 -23.28 -2.06
CA GLU A 74 -33.68 -23.06 -0.68
C GLU A 74 -33.74 -21.59 -0.25
N LEU A 75 -34.91 -21.17 0.25
CA LEU A 75 -35.06 -20.04 1.16
C LEU A 75 -34.99 -20.58 2.60
N SER A 76 -33.97 -20.22 3.37
CA SER A 76 -33.96 -20.38 4.83
C SER A 76 -33.81 -19.01 5.51
N GLU A 77 -34.51 -18.83 6.61
CA GLU A 77 -34.90 -17.55 7.22
C GLU A 77 -33.88 -16.92 8.20
N ASP A 78 -32.60 -17.30 8.19
CA ASP A 78 -31.63 -16.73 9.16
C ASP A 78 -31.03 -15.40 8.65
N LYS A 79 -31.53 -14.28 9.19
CA LYS A 79 -31.18 -12.89 8.86
C LYS A 79 -29.80 -12.47 9.39
N ARG A 80 -28.74 -13.17 8.99
CA ARG A 80 -27.40 -12.57 8.93
C ARG A 80 -27.16 -12.16 7.47
N PRO A 81 -26.52 -11.02 7.17
CA PRO A 81 -26.06 -10.74 5.82
C PRO A 81 -25.02 -11.80 5.48
N VAL A 82 -25.48 -12.88 4.85
CA VAL A 82 -24.63 -13.92 4.27
C VAL A 82 -23.84 -13.18 3.21
N GLU A 83 -22.54 -12.95 3.44
CA GLU A 83 -21.64 -12.57 2.36
C GLU A 83 -21.93 -13.54 1.21
N PRO A 84 -22.30 -13.08 0.01
CA PRO A 84 -22.58 -13.98 -1.10
C PRO A 84 -21.27 -14.67 -1.46
N ALA A 85 -21.02 -15.81 -0.84
CA ALA A 85 -19.76 -16.55 -0.87
C ALA A 85 -19.42 -17.09 -2.27
N THR A 86 -20.27 -16.82 -3.26
CA THR A 86 -20.21 -17.32 -4.62
C THR A 86 -19.80 -16.26 -5.64
N GLU A 87 -19.74 -14.98 -5.25
CA GLU A 87 -19.44 -13.91 -6.20
C GLU A 87 -17.95 -13.62 -6.29
N ASN A 88 -17.46 -13.54 -7.53
CA ASN A 88 -16.11 -13.07 -7.80
C ASN A 88 -16.00 -11.60 -7.37
N PHE A 89 -14.91 -11.24 -6.66
CA PHE A 89 -14.73 -9.89 -6.14
C PHE A 89 -13.26 -9.45 -6.24
N THR A 90 -13.02 -8.16 -6.49
CA THR A 90 -11.65 -7.63 -6.65
C THR A 90 -11.39 -6.46 -5.70
N THR A 91 -10.33 -6.57 -4.90
CA THR A 91 -9.80 -5.46 -4.10
C THR A 91 -8.60 -4.87 -4.81
N PHE A 92 -8.62 -3.58 -5.13
CA PHE A 92 -7.48 -2.81 -5.60
C PHE A 92 -6.83 -2.12 -4.40
N LEU A 93 -5.66 -2.60 -3.98
CA LEU A 93 -4.96 -2.10 -2.81
C LEU A 93 -3.86 -1.11 -3.21
N VAL A 94 -4.06 0.15 -2.87
CA VAL A 94 -3.08 1.23 -3.03
C VAL A 94 -2.08 1.15 -1.87
N ALA A 95 -0.86 0.70 -2.16
CA ALA A 95 0.21 0.53 -1.17
C ALA A 95 0.95 1.86 -0.94
N ASP A 96 0.21 2.88 -0.50
CA ASP A 96 0.72 4.24 -0.32
C ASP A 96 1.41 4.45 1.02
N GLU A 97 0.73 4.26 2.15
CA GLU A 97 1.30 4.56 3.46
C GLU A 97 2.60 3.75 3.67
N VAL A 98 2.59 2.42 3.43
CA VAL A 98 3.77 1.55 3.53
C VAL A 98 4.95 1.98 2.66
N TYR A 99 4.72 2.81 1.63
CA TYR A 99 5.80 3.35 0.82
C TYR A 99 6.71 4.31 1.60
N TRP A 100 6.33 4.74 2.81
CA TRP A 100 7.15 5.61 3.67
C TRP A 100 8.57 5.06 3.91
N HIS A 101 8.71 3.73 4.00
CA HIS A 101 10.01 3.06 4.12
C HIS A 101 10.95 3.34 2.93
N ASN A 102 10.41 3.62 1.74
CA ASN A 102 11.20 3.86 0.52
C ASN A 102 11.52 5.35 0.30
N LEU A 103 10.97 6.24 1.12
CA LEU A 103 11.21 7.68 0.99
C LEU A 103 12.51 8.07 1.67
N LYS A 104 13.36 8.82 0.96
CA LYS A 104 14.55 9.43 1.56
C LYS A 104 14.15 10.33 2.72
N THR A 105 14.95 10.31 3.79
CA THR A 105 14.97 11.44 4.72
C THR A 105 15.17 12.69 3.87
N ILE A 106 14.27 13.67 3.98
CA ILE A 106 14.54 14.97 3.36
C ILE A 106 15.82 15.43 4.03
N ASP A 107 16.85 15.72 3.24
CA ASP A 107 18.12 16.27 3.70
C ASP A 107 17.79 17.38 4.69
N ILE A 108 17.89 17.08 5.98
CA ILE A 108 17.82 18.10 7.03
C ILE A 108 19.18 18.76 6.86
N ASP A 109 19.19 19.90 6.15
CA ASP A 109 20.36 20.66 5.73
C ASP A 109 21.57 20.35 6.62
N ASN A 110 22.55 19.62 6.06
CA ASN A 110 23.85 19.08 6.53
C ASN A 110 24.35 19.28 7.99
N GLU A 111 23.90 20.25 8.77
CA GLU A 111 24.28 20.50 10.16
C GLU A 111 23.51 19.64 11.18
N GLU A 112 22.25 19.28 10.92
CA GLU A 112 21.47 18.48 11.87
C GLU A 112 21.68 16.96 11.71
N GLU A 113 22.05 16.51 10.51
CA GLU A 113 22.40 15.10 10.21
C GLU A 113 23.75 14.66 10.78
N ALA A 114 24.66 15.62 11.03
CA ALA A 114 25.95 15.34 11.67
C ALA A 114 25.80 14.83 13.11
N ARG A 115 24.72 15.21 13.82
CA ARG A 115 24.49 14.83 15.22
C ARG A 115 24.09 13.35 15.39
N PRO A 116 23.08 12.82 14.67
CA PRO A 116 22.75 11.40 14.72
C PRO A 116 23.90 10.52 14.24
N ARG A 117 24.58 10.92 13.16
CA ARG A 117 25.68 10.13 12.60
C ARG A 117 26.86 10.02 13.57
N ALA A 118 27.22 11.13 14.23
CA ALA A 118 28.22 11.12 15.29
C ALA A 118 27.80 10.24 16.48
N LEU A 119 26.51 10.19 16.82
CA LEU A 119 25.96 9.31 17.86
C LEU A 119 26.05 7.83 17.49
N TYR A 120 25.73 7.46 16.25
CA TYR A 120 25.86 6.09 15.75
C TYR A 120 27.32 5.64 15.66
N GLU A 121 28.19 6.48 15.11
CA GLU A 121 29.64 6.19 15.02
C GLU A 121 30.30 6.10 16.40
N SER A 122 29.83 6.88 17.38
CA SER A 122 30.29 6.76 18.77
C SER A 122 29.88 5.44 19.40
N ARG A 123 28.63 5.01 19.18
CA ARG A 123 28.11 3.75 19.70
C ARG A 123 28.77 2.52 19.07
N GLU A 124 29.11 2.59 17.78
CA GLU A 124 29.80 1.50 17.08
C GLU A 124 31.26 1.35 17.58
N LYS A 125 31.93 2.47 17.87
CA LYS A 125 33.26 2.46 18.52
C LYS A 125 33.20 1.89 19.93
N GLU A 126 32.22 2.29 20.73
CA GLU A 126 32.03 1.79 22.10
C GLU A 126 31.81 0.26 22.09
N TYR A 127 31.03 -0.25 21.13
CA TYR A 127 30.80 -1.69 20.96
C TYR A 127 32.06 -2.47 20.55
N GLU A 128 32.88 -1.91 19.66
CA GLU A 128 34.15 -2.53 19.27
C GLU A 128 35.22 -2.40 20.38
N GLU A 129 35.18 -1.36 21.21
CA GLU A 129 36.02 -1.23 22.41
C GLU A 129 35.62 -2.27 23.47
N GLU A 130 34.33 -2.42 23.80
CA GLU A 130 33.84 -3.46 24.72
C GLU A 130 34.20 -4.88 24.27
N LYS A 131 34.15 -5.12 22.96
CA LYS A 131 34.50 -6.41 22.34
C LYS A 131 36.01 -6.68 22.33
N ASN A 132 36.84 -5.63 22.33
CA ASN A 132 38.30 -5.76 22.39
C ASN A 132 38.81 -5.81 23.84
N GLU A 133 38.10 -5.22 24.80
CA GLU A 133 38.43 -5.30 26.23
C GLU A 133 37.94 -6.60 26.88
N SER A 134 36.91 -7.25 26.31
CA SER A 134 36.48 -8.59 26.72
C SER A 134 37.38 -9.69 26.13
N SER A 135 38.64 -9.71 26.55
CA SER A 135 39.51 -10.87 26.35
C SER A 135 38.87 -12.12 26.99
N PRO A 136 38.86 -13.28 26.30
CA PRO A 136 38.25 -14.51 26.82
C PRO A 136 39.18 -15.13 27.86
N SER A 137 39.18 -14.57 29.07
CA SER A 137 39.92 -15.11 30.21
C SER A 137 38.93 -15.59 31.25
N SER A 138 38.88 -16.91 31.41
CA SER A 138 38.37 -17.63 32.59
C SER A 138 36.87 -17.52 32.87
N TYR A 139 36.15 -18.56 32.45
CA TYR A 139 34.87 -18.96 33.03
C TYR A 139 34.99 -19.12 34.56
N SER A 140 34.56 -18.13 35.34
CA SER A 140 34.09 -18.35 36.72
C SER A 140 33.13 -17.25 37.19
N GLU A 141 31.95 -17.70 37.61
CA GLU A 141 31.05 -17.09 38.61
C GLU A 141 30.12 -15.93 38.21
N PHE A 142 28.88 -16.35 37.89
CA PHE A 142 27.61 -15.65 38.11
C PHE A 142 27.52 -15.05 39.53
N SER A 143 27.69 -13.73 39.69
CA SER A 143 27.16 -13.01 40.87
C SER A 143 27.11 -11.47 40.78
N ASN A 144 26.96 -10.83 39.61
CA ASN A 144 26.88 -9.36 39.51
C ASN A 144 25.68 -8.80 38.73
N LEU A 145 24.49 -9.37 38.93
CA LEU A 145 23.23 -8.89 38.29
C LEU A 145 22.63 -7.61 38.92
N THR A 146 23.22 -7.06 39.98
CA THR A 146 22.66 -5.93 40.74
C THR A 146 23.34 -4.58 40.48
N THR A 147 24.51 -4.56 39.82
CA THR A 147 25.24 -3.30 39.54
C THR A 147 24.90 -2.73 38.16
N GLU A 148 24.61 -3.56 37.15
CA GLU A 148 24.16 -3.12 35.81
C GLU A 148 22.79 -2.44 35.84
N ALA A 149 21.90 -2.84 36.75
CA ALA A 149 20.57 -2.24 36.88
C ALA A 149 20.59 -0.75 37.29
N ARG A 150 21.67 -0.26 37.90
CA ARG A 150 21.84 1.18 38.21
C ARG A 150 22.44 2.00 37.06
N ALA A 151 23.22 1.38 36.17
CA ALA A 151 23.74 2.05 34.97
C ALA A 151 22.65 2.25 33.90
N ILE A 152 21.70 1.32 33.79
CA ILE A 152 20.56 1.39 32.84
C ILE A 152 19.60 2.56 33.18
N SER A 153 19.53 2.98 34.44
CA SER A 153 18.65 4.07 34.88
C SER A 153 19.09 5.46 34.37
N ALA A 154 20.41 5.70 34.27
CA ALA A 154 20.95 6.99 33.80
C ALA A 154 20.83 7.17 32.26
N ASP A 155 20.81 6.08 31.49
CA ASP A 155 20.69 6.07 30.02
C ASP A 155 19.23 6.27 29.54
N SER A 156 18.25 6.13 30.43
CA SER A 156 16.82 6.31 30.09
C SER A 156 16.44 7.72 29.64
N ASN A 157 17.24 8.74 30.00
CA ASN A 157 17.00 10.13 29.62
C ASN A 157 17.62 10.51 28.27
N LEU A 158 18.66 9.81 27.81
CA LEU A 158 19.28 10.02 26.49
C LEU A 158 18.51 9.31 25.35
N ARG A 159 17.80 8.22 25.66
CA ARG A 159 17.01 7.47 24.65
C ARG A 159 15.71 8.17 24.25
N LYS A 160 15.11 8.97 25.13
CA LYS A 160 13.82 9.63 24.88
C LYS A 160 13.87 10.64 23.72
N PRO A 161 14.87 11.54 23.63
CA PRO A 161 14.98 12.46 22.49
C PRO A 161 15.16 11.74 21.15
N ALA A 162 16.01 10.70 21.10
CA ALA A 162 16.26 9.95 19.87
C ALA A 162 15.01 9.24 19.35
N LEU A 163 14.23 8.63 20.26
CA LEU A 163 12.97 7.98 19.89
C LEU A 163 11.92 8.99 19.41
N ALA A 164 11.83 10.15 20.05
CA ALA A 164 10.92 11.22 19.64
C ALA A 164 11.27 11.76 18.24
N THR A 165 12.57 11.95 17.95
CA THR A 165 13.03 12.36 16.61
C THR A 165 12.73 11.30 15.56
N GLN A 166 12.95 10.01 15.87
CA GLN A 166 12.61 8.91 14.96
C GLN A 166 11.11 8.85 14.66
N LEU A 167 10.27 8.99 15.70
CA LEU A 167 8.82 8.99 15.55
C LEU A 167 8.34 10.19 14.73
N ALA A 168 8.88 11.38 14.99
CA ALA A 168 8.53 12.59 14.22
C ALA A 168 8.91 12.43 12.73
N GLU A 169 10.07 11.84 12.45
CA GLU A 169 10.49 11.56 11.08
C GLU A 169 9.60 10.51 10.41
N GLU A 170 9.25 9.43 11.11
CA GLU A 170 8.32 8.42 10.61
C GLU A 170 6.97 9.02 10.23
N ILE A 171 6.37 9.83 11.12
CA ILE A 171 5.10 10.52 10.86
C ILE A 171 5.20 11.37 9.60
N ARG A 172 6.26 12.17 9.48
CA ARG A 172 6.49 13.03 8.32
C ARG A 172 6.65 12.24 7.01
N LEU A 173 7.38 11.12 7.05
CA LEU A 173 7.54 10.25 5.89
C LEU A 173 6.22 9.57 5.51
N LYS A 174 5.41 9.14 6.49
CA LYS A 174 4.06 8.60 6.24
C LYS A 174 3.15 9.63 5.60
N ASP A 175 3.13 10.87 6.09
CA ASP A 175 2.35 11.95 5.48
C ASP A 175 2.77 12.21 4.03
N LYS A 176 4.08 12.20 3.76
CA LYS A 176 4.61 12.32 2.40
C LYS A 176 4.20 11.14 1.52
N ALA A 177 4.23 9.91 2.05
CA ALA A 177 3.81 8.70 1.33
C ALA A 177 2.31 8.74 0.99
N ILE A 178 1.47 9.18 1.93
CA ILE A 178 0.03 9.42 1.74
C ILE A 178 -0.20 10.47 0.64
N SER A 179 0.58 11.57 0.65
CA SER A 179 0.50 12.60 -0.39
C SER A 179 0.87 12.05 -1.77
N LEU A 180 1.88 11.17 -1.88
CA LEU A 180 2.23 10.50 -3.13
C LEU A 180 1.13 9.53 -3.57
N GLY A 181 0.49 8.83 -2.62
CA GLY A 181 -0.71 8.02 -2.86
C GLY A 181 -1.87 8.83 -3.43
N ASN A 182 -2.13 10.03 -2.86
CA ASN A 182 -3.15 10.95 -3.38
C ASN A 182 -2.86 11.35 -4.83
N ALA A 183 -1.61 11.74 -5.12
CA ALA A 183 -1.20 12.09 -6.48
C ALA A 183 -1.27 10.91 -7.46
N TYR A 184 -0.94 9.70 -6.99
CA TYR A 184 -1.08 8.47 -7.76
C TYR A 184 -2.54 8.18 -8.10
N LEU A 185 -3.46 8.33 -7.13
CA LEU A 185 -4.89 8.11 -7.36
C LEU A 185 -5.47 9.15 -8.31
N GLU A 186 -5.16 10.43 -8.13
CA GLU A 186 -5.65 11.51 -9.02
C GLU A 186 -5.20 11.29 -10.47
N ARG A 187 -3.93 10.95 -10.71
CA ARG A 187 -3.44 10.72 -12.09
C ARG A 187 -4.00 9.46 -12.74
N ASN A 188 -4.50 8.51 -11.94
CA ASN A 188 -5.04 7.23 -12.39
C ASN A 188 -6.56 7.12 -12.29
N LEU A 189 -7.25 8.17 -11.86
CA LEU A 189 -8.67 8.12 -11.56
C LEU A 189 -9.49 7.63 -12.75
N GLU A 190 -9.17 8.12 -13.95
CA GLU A 190 -9.80 7.71 -15.21
C GLU A 190 -9.75 6.19 -15.45
N GLN A 191 -8.69 5.51 -15.00
CA GLN A 191 -8.54 4.06 -15.18
C GLN A 191 -9.59 3.28 -14.36
N PHE A 192 -9.93 3.78 -13.17
CA PHE A 192 -10.98 3.20 -12.31
C PHE A 192 -12.40 3.53 -12.79
N LEU A 193 -12.54 4.53 -13.67
CA LEU A 193 -13.82 4.91 -14.28
C LEU A 193 -14.18 4.07 -15.52
N ARG A 194 -13.18 3.48 -16.17
CA ARG A 194 -13.36 2.62 -17.37
C ARG A 194 -14.41 1.51 -17.21
N PRO A 195 -14.53 0.79 -16.09
CA PRO A 195 -15.57 -0.24 -15.90
C PRO A 195 -17.01 0.28 -16.02
N PHE A 196 -17.22 1.58 -15.81
CA PHE A 196 -18.51 2.26 -15.92
C PHE A 196 -18.72 2.91 -17.29
N GLY A 197 -17.68 2.97 -18.14
CA GLY A 197 -17.72 3.72 -19.39
C GLY A 197 -17.73 5.23 -19.20
N LEU A 198 -17.33 5.72 -18.02
CA LEU A 198 -17.26 7.14 -17.72
C LEU A 198 -15.90 7.73 -18.11
N ASN A 199 -15.92 8.95 -18.63
CA ASN A 199 -14.74 9.81 -18.71
C ASN A 199 -14.64 10.75 -17.49
N MET A 200 -13.54 11.51 -17.40
CA MET A 200 -13.29 12.43 -16.29
C MET A 200 -14.27 13.60 -16.20
N GLU A 201 -14.78 14.12 -17.32
CA GLU A 201 -15.73 15.24 -17.35
C GLU A 201 -17.11 14.81 -16.82
N GLU A 202 -17.60 13.65 -17.26
CA GLU A 202 -18.84 13.04 -16.78
C GLU A 202 -18.75 12.72 -15.29
N PHE A 203 -17.62 12.13 -14.85
CA PHE A 203 -17.41 11.83 -13.44
C PHE A 203 -17.34 13.10 -12.58
N ASN A 204 -16.63 14.14 -13.03
CA ASN A 204 -16.58 15.40 -12.29
C ASN A 204 -17.95 16.07 -12.21
N THR A 205 -18.76 15.96 -13.26
CA THR A 205 -20.15 16.45 -13.25
C THR A 205 -20.98 15.72 -12.20
N LEU A 206 -20.90 14.39 -12.16
CA LEU A 206 -21.55 13.58 -11.12
C LEU A 206 -21.04 13.92 -9.72
N TYR A 207 -19.72 14.01 -9.55
CA TYR A 207 -19.09 14.30 -8.26
C TYR A 207 -19.52 15.67 -7.72
N ASN A 208 -19.53 16.70 -8.57
CA ASN A 208 -19.98 18.03 -8.18
C ASN A 208 -21.48 18.06 -7.86
N PHE A 209 -22.31 17.32 -8.61
CA PHE A 209 -23.73 17.17 -8.30
C PHE A 209 -23.95 16.52 -6.92
N ILE A 210 -23.19 15.48 -6.58
CA ILE A 210 -23.27 14.80 -5.27
C ILE A 210 -22.80 15.71 -4.12
N LEU A 211 -21.89 16.65 -4.38
CA LEU A 211 -21.40 17.59 -3.37
C LEU A 211 -22.27 18.85 -3.21
N ASP A 212 -23.00 19.25 -4.24
CA ASP A 212 -23.79 20.49 -4.25
C ASP A 212 -25.24 20.24 -3.85
N ASP A 213 -25.57 20.50 -2.58
CA ASP A 213 -26.95 20.40 -2.07
C ASP A 213 -27.91 21.43 -2.70
N THR A 214 -27.40 22.47 -3.38
CA THR A 214 -28.21 23.61 -3.84
C THR A 214 -28.81 23.42 -5.24
N ASN A 215 -28.31 22.48 -6.05
CA ASN A 215 -28.64 22.35 -7.47
C ASN A 215 -29.45 21.08 -7.82
N ARG A 216 -30.38 20.68 -6.95
CA ARG A 216 -31.17 19.45 -7.13
C ARG A 216 -32.21 19.50 -8.25
N GLU A 217 -32.47 20.66 -8.86
CA GLU A 217 -33.50 20.82 -9.89
C GLU A 217 -33.13 20.21 -11.25
N THR A 218 -31.83 20.04 -11.53
CA THR A 218 -31.35 19.40 -12.77
C THR A 218 -30.59 18.13 -12.44
N GLU A 219 -31.30 17.01 -12.37
CA GLU A 219 -30.70 15.69 -12.18
C GLU A 219 -29.84 15.35 -13.42
N PRO A 220 -28.52 15.15 -13.26
CA PRO A 220 -27.69 14.73 -14.38
C PRO A 220 -28.17 13.36 -14.83
N ARG A 221 -28.54 13.22 -16.11
CA ARG A 221 -28.86 11.92 -16.73
C ARG A 221 -27.63 11.02 -16.91
N ILE A 222 -26.64 11.16 -16.04
CA ILE A 222 -25.39 10.40 -16.07
C ILE A 222 -25.67 9.05 -15.38
N LEU A 223 -25.48 7.96 -16.13
CA LEU A 223 -25.61 6.57 -15.66
C LEU A 223 -27.00 6.06 -15.25
N ASP A 224 -28.09 6.77 -15.53
CA ASP A 224 -29.46 6.32 -15.19
C ASP A 224 -29.58 5.85 -13.72
N LEU A 225 -29.07 6.64 -12.78
CA LEU A 225 -29.12 6.35 -11.35
C LEU A 225 -30.53 6.63 -10.81
N THR A 226 -31.02 5.79 -9.90
CA THR A 226 -32.27 6.10 -9.17
C THR A 226 -31.99 7.08 -8.02
N HIS A 227 -33.05 7.72 -7.52
CA HIS A 227 -32.94 8.62 -6.37
C HIS A 227 -32.32 7.95 -5.13
N GLU A 228 -32.67 6.68 -4.87
CA GLU A 228 -32.09 5.91 -3.77
C GLU A 228 -30.58 5.69 -3.96
N GLN A 229 -30.15 5.37 -5.19
CA GLN A 229 -28.73 5.22 -5.50
C GLN A 229 -27.97 6.54 -5.31
N ILE A 230 -28.57 7.68 -5.68
CA ILE A 230 -27.99 9.01 -5.45
C ILE A 230 -27.81 9.28 -3.95
N ILE A 231 -28.81 8.96 -3.13
CA ILE A 231 -28.71 9.10 -1.66
C ILE A 231 -27.55 8.26 -1.11
N ASN A 232 -27.40 7.02 -1.57
CA ASN A 232 -26.30 6.15 -1.14
C ASN A 232 -24.93 6.74 -1.53
N LEU A 233 -24.81 7.30 -2.74
CA LEU A 233 -23.60 7.97 -3.20
C LEU A 233 -23.28 9.20 -2.33
N GLU A 234 -24.28 10.03 -1.98
CA GLU A 234 -24.11 11.16 -1.07
C GLU A 234 -23.60 10.72 0.31
N LEU A 235 -24.21 9.69 0.89
CA LEU A 235 -23.82 9.16 2.20
C LEU A 235 -22.38 8.63 2.21
N ALA A 236 -21.98 7.91 1.15
CA ALA A 236 -20.62 7.41 1.02
C ALA A 236 -19.59 8.56 0.96
N VAL A 237 -19.88 9.63 0.23
CA VAL A 237 -18.99 10.79 0.08
C VAL A 237 -18.88 11.62 1.35
N ARG A 238 -19.96 11.77 2.12
CA ARG A 238 -19.97 12.59 3.36
C ARG A 238 -18.98 12.11 4.42
N ASN A 239 -18.72 10.80 4.48
CA ASN A 239 -17.88 10.20 5.52
C ASN A 239 -16.37 10.22 5.20
N ALA A 240 -15.98 10.61 4.00
CA ALA A 240 -14.57 10.60 3.58
C ALA A 240 -13.83 11.90 3.96
N GLU A 241 -12.60 11.76 4.45
CA GLU A 241 -11.82 12.84 5.07
C GLU A 241 -11.24 13.82 4.04
N THR A 242 -10.62 13.31 2.97
CA THR A 242 -9.93 14.15 1.96
C THR A 242 -10.70 14.21 0.63
N PRO A 243 -10.44 15.21 -0.23
CA PRO A 243 -11.08 15.29 -1.55
C PRO A 243 -10.88 14.06 -2.43
N ILE A 244 -9.70 13.44 -2.38
CA ILE A 244 -9.44 12.21 -3.14
C ILE A 244 -10.17 11.01 -2.52
N ASP A 245 -10.20 10.90 -1.19
CA ASP A 245 -10.94 9.82 -0.52
C ASP A 245 -12.45 9.92 -0.81
N LYS A 246 -12.99 11.14 -0.94
CA LYS A 246 -14.36 11.38 -1.40
C LYS A 246 -14.62 10.83 -2.81
N LYS A 247 -13.69 11.05 -3.75
CA LYS A 247 -13.78 10.49 -5.11
C LYS A 247 -13.71 8.96 -5.10
N ILE A 248 -12.83 8.38 -4.28
CA ILE A 248 -12.72 6.92 -4.12
C ILE A 248 -13.98 6.33 -3.48
N ALA A 249 -14.53 6.96 -2.43
CA ALA A 249 -15.78 6.56 -1.81
C ALA A 249 -16.94 6.59 -2.81
N LEU A 250 -17.01 7.63 -3.66
CA LEU A 250 -17.99 7.70 -4.75
C LEU A 250 -17.83 6.55 -5.74
N ILE A 251 -16.60 6.26 -6.20
CA ILE A 251 -16.32 5.15 -7.12
C ILE A 251 -16.69 3.80 -6.50
N ASN A 252 -16.33 3.57 -5.24
CA ASN A 252 -16.64 2.32 -4.54
C ASN A 252 -18.15 2.13 -4.39
N GLN A 253 -18.88 3.18 -4.00
CA GLN A 253 -20.34 3.10 -3.92
C GLN A 253 -20.96 2.91 -5.31
N LEU A 254 -20.45 3.58 -6.34
CA LEU A 254 -20.90 3.37 -7.72
C LEU A 254 -20.64 1.93 -8.20
N ALA A 255 -19.54 1.32 -7.76
CA ALA A 255 -19.23 -0.08 -8.04
C ALA A 255 -20.30 -1.01 -7.46
N ILE A 256 -20.77 -0.75 -6.23
CA ILE A 256 -21.89 -1.47 -5.60
C ILE A 256 -23.18 -1.27 -6.41
N GLU A 257 -23.55 -0.01 -6.66
CA GLU A 257 -24.81 0.35 -7.34
C GLU A 257 -24.91 -0.18 -8.78
N LYS A 258 -23.77 -0.35 -9.44
CA LYS A 258 -23.67 -0.89 -10.81
C LYS A 258 -23.18 -2.34 -10.86
N GLN A 259 -23.14 -3.04 -9.71
CA GLN A 259 -22.72 -4.44 -9.59
C GLN A 259 -21.38 -4.70 -10.29
N LYS A 260 -20.46 -3.75 -10.17
CA LYS A 260 -19.07 -3.91 -10.54
C LYS A 260 -18.40 -4.44 -9.29
N ASN A 261 -18.20 -5.75 -9.21
CA ASN A 261 -17.73 -6.45 -8.00
C ASN A 261 -16.27 -6.12 -7.64
N PHE A 262 -16.01 -4.88 -7.25
CA PHE A 262 -14.70 -4.42 -6.81
C PHE A 262 -14.77 -3.29 -5.77
N VAL A 263 -13.65 -3.09 -5.09
CA VAL A 263 -13.41 -1.99 -4.16
C VAL A 263 -11.97 -1.49 -4.32
N ILE A 264 -11.75 -0.20 -4.11
CA ILE A 264 -10.44 0.42 -4.00
C ILE A 264 -10.19 0.71 -2.52
N LEU A 265 -9.10 0.20 -1.97
CA LEU A 265 -8.69 0.42 -0.58
C LEU A 265 -7.30 1.05 -0.54
N ARG A 266 -7.08 1.90 0.46
CA ARG A 266 -5.74 2.40 0.81
C ARG A 266 -5.08 1.46 1.81
N TRP A 267 -3.76 1.60 1.96
CA TRP A 267 -2.99 0.75 2.87
C TRP A 267 -3.54 0.79 4.30
N LYS A 268 -3.78 2.01 4.81
CA LYS A 268 -4.36 2.26 6.13
C LYS A 268 -5.66 1.49 6.35
N ASP A 269 -6.59 1.55 5.40
CA ASP A 269 -7.90 0.90 5.53
C ASP A 269 -7.75 -0.62 5.51
N TRP A 270 -6.86 -1.14 4.65
CA TRP A 270 -6.59 -2.57 4.54
C TRP A 270 -6.02 -3.15 5.83
N VAL A 271 -4.97 -2.56 6.40
CA VAL A 271 -4.37 -3.10 7.63
C VAL A 271 -5.28 -2.93 8.87
N ASN A 272 -6.29 -2.05 8.78
CA ASN A 272 -7.27 -1.83 9.84
C ASN A 272 -8.61 -2.55 9.63
N CYS A 273 -8.79 -3.30 8.52
CA CYS A 273 -10.07 -3.94 8.23
C CYS A 273 -10.35 -5.23 9.03
N ASP A 274 -9.32 -5.86 9.59
CA ASP A 274 -9.43 -7.02 10.49
C ASP A 274 -8.93 -6.65 11.89
N GLN A 275 -9.84 -6.70 12.86
CA GLN A 275 -9.57 -6.30 14.24
C GLN A 275 -8.48 -7.19 14.87
N PHE A 276 -8.45 -8.48 14.55
CA PHE A 276 -7.45 -9.40 15.09
C PHE A 276 -6.06 -9.06 14.55
N PHE A 277 -5.93 -8.79 13.25
CA PHE A 277 -4.67 -8.33 12.67
C PHE A 277 -4.21 -7.04 13.32
N LYS A 278 -5.09 -6.05 13.46
CA LYS A 278 -4.79 -4.75 14.09
C LYS A 278 -4.27 -4.89 15.53
N GLU A 279 -4.92 -5.71 16.34
CA GLU A 279 -4.53 -5.92 17.75
C GLU A 279 -3.24 -6.72 17.90
N ASN A 280 -2.95 -7.62 16.96
CA ASN A 280 -1.82 -8.54 17.04
C ASN A 280 -0.68 -8.21 16.06
N GLN A 281 -0.76 -7.07 15.37
CA GLN A 281 0.16 -6.71 14.29
C GLN A 281 1.62 -6.73 14.75
N HIS A 282 1.90 -6.14 15.92
CA HIS A 282 3.25 -6.11 16.49
C HIS A 282 3.79 -7.50 16.79
N GLN A 283 2.99 -8.39 17.41
CA GLN A 283 3.41 -9.75 17.71
C GLN A 283 3.63 -10.59 16.45
N LEU A 284 2.79 -10.38 15.42
CA LEU A 284 2.96 -11.01 14.12
C LEU A 284 4.24 -10.51 13.42
N MET A 285 4.54 -9.22 13.49
CA MET A 285 5.80 -8.65 12.98
C MET A 285 7.01 -9.17 13.76
N GLU A 286 6.91 -9.34 15.07
CA GLU A 286 7.97 -9.87 15.93
C GLU A 286 8.41 -11.28 15.48
N CYS A 287 7.48 -12.09 14.96
CA CYS A 287 7.79 -13.41 14.39
C CYS A 287 8.87 -13.36 13.30
N TYR A 288 8.98 -12.26 12.55
CA TYR A 288 10.00 -12.11 11.49
C TYR A 288 11.41 -11.95 12.03
N SER A 289 11.56 -11.56 13.30
CA SER A 289 12.85 -11.52 13.99
C SER A 289 13.20 -12.85 14.67
N GLN A 290 12.18 -13.60 15.12
CA GLN A 290 12.34 -14.82 15.91
C GLN A 290 12.38 -16.11 15.08
N VAL A 291 11.67 -16.15 13.95
CA VAL A 291 11.56 -17.35 13.13
C VAL A 291 12.62 -17.33 12.02
N PRO A 292 13.59 -18.27 12.00
CA PRO A 292 14.73 -18.22 11.09
C PRO A 292 14.35 -18.18 9.60
N SER A 293 13.33 -18.92 9.17
CA SER A 293 12.90 -18.94 7.77
C SER A 293 12.41 -17.57 7.29
N LEU A 294 11.64 -16.87 8.12
CA LEU A 294 11.18 -15.51 7.83
C LEU A 294 12.36 -14.53 7.85
N GLN A 295 13.17 -14.56 8.90
CA GLN A 295 14.32 -13.66 9.08
C GLN A 295 15.32 -13.75 7.92
N ILE A 296 15.67 -14.98 7.50
CA ILE A 296 16.58 -15.22 6.38
C ILE A 296 16.01 -14.63 5.08
N SER A 297 14.71 -14.88 4.81
CA SER A 297 14.07 -14.42 3.57
C SER A 297 13.99 -12.88 3.48
N ILE A 298 13.66 -12.20 4.58
CA ILE A 298 13.67 -10.73 4.66
C ILE A 298 15.09 -10.20 4.52
N THR A 299 16.04 -10.75 5.28
CA THR A 299 17.43 -10.28 5.26
C THR A 299 18.04 -10.37 3.87
N LYS A 300 17.84 -11.50 3.18
CA LYS A 300 18.31 -11.69 1.81
C LYS A 300 17.71 -10.64 0.87
N THR A 301 16.38 -10.50 0.88
CA THR A 301 15.66 -9.57 -0.02
C THR A 301 16.05 -8.11 0.25
N ALA A 302 16.19 -7.73 1.53
CA ALA A 302 16.62 -6.39 1.94
C ALA A 302 18.06 -6.07 1.50
N LYS A 303 19.00 -7.03 1.63
CA LYS A 303 20.37 -6.86 1.14
C LYS A 303 20.42 -6.63 -0.37
N GLU A 304 19.63 -7.39 -1.13
CA GLU A 304 19.52 -7.22 -2.58
C GLU A 304 18.89 -5.87 -2.95
N PHE A 305 17.92 -5.39 -2.18
CA PHE A 305 17.33 -4.07 -2.35
C PHE A 305 18.36 -2.96 -2.07
N ALA A 306 19.01 -2.99 -0.91
CA ALA A 306 20.01 -2.00 -0.51
C ALA A 306 21.18 -1.92 -1.50
N THR A 307 21.67 -3.07 -1.97
CA THR A 307 22.73 -3.15 -2.98
C THR A 307 22.35 -2.43 -4.27
N ARG A 308 21.08 -2.49 -4.69
CA ARG A 308 20.57 -1.82 -5.90
C ARG A 308 20.31 -0.31 -5.71
N HIS A 309 20.23 0.17 -4.47
CA HIS A 309 19.84 1.54 -4.16
C HIS A 309 20.97 2.39 -3.55
N LYS A 310 22.08 1.77 -3.13
CA LYS A 310 23.25 2.48 -2.57
C LYS A 310 23.79 3.62 -3.45
N ASP A 311 23.62 3.54 -4.77
CA ASP A 311 24.10 4.57 -5.71
C ASP A 311 23.04 5.67 -5.99
N LYS A 312 21.84 5.56 -5.41
CA LYS A 312 20.71 6.49 -5.62
C LYS A 312 20.58 7.53 -4.51
N GLY A 313 21.61 7.69 -3.67
CA GLY A 313 21.59 8.49 -2.44
C GLY A 313 21.13 7.67 -1.23
N GLY A 314 21.54 8.07 -0.03
CA GLY A 314 21.39 7.27 1.21
C GLY A 314 22.51 6.25 1.40
N SER A 315 22.72 5.78 2.64
CA SER A 315 23.73 4.76 2.93
C SER A 315 23.20 3.35 2.62
N TYR A 316 24.10 2.36 2.48
CA TYR A 316 23.69 0.96 2.35
C TYR A 316 22.83 0.51 3.54
N ASP A 317 23.26 0.84 4.76
CA ASP A 317 22.60 0.44 5.99
C ASP A 317 21.22 1.06 6.11
N GLU A 318 21.07 2.34 5.72
CA GLU A 318 19.78 3.01 5.67
C GLU A 318 18.78 2.26 4.78
N TRP A 319 19.18 1.96 3.53
CA TRP A 319 18.33 1.20 2.61
C TRP A 319 18.06 -0.22 3.10
N TYR A 320 19.04 -0.85 3.74
CA TYR A 320 18.89 -2.19 4.28
C TYR A 320 17.86 -2.23 5.41
N PHE A 321 18.00 -1.38 6.44
CA PHE A 321 17.09 -1.33 7.58
C PHE A 321 15.67 -0.93 7.16
N ARG A 322 15.54 0.07 6.29
CA ARG A 322 14.24 0.46 5.74
C ARG A 322 13.58 -0.64 4.94
N SER A 323 14.34 -1.33 4.09
CA SER A 323 13.81 -2.48 3.35
C SER A 323 13.42 -3.62 4.28
N GLN A 324 14.10 -3.83 5.42
CA GLN A 324 13.66 -4.80 6.41
C GLN A 324 12.33 -4.39 7.06
N GLY A 325 12.18 -3.13 7.46
CA GLY A 325 10.93 -2.58 7.99
C GLY A 325 9.78 -2.75 7.00
N TYR A 326 9.98 -2.31 5.76
CA TYR A 326 9.03 -2.47 4.65
C TYR A 326 8.56 -3.91 4.48
N LEU A 327 9.50 -4.85 4.35
CA LEU A 327 9.16 -6.25 4.12
C LEU A 327 8.51 -6.92 5.33
N THR A 328 8.84 -6.48 6.54
CA THR A 328 8.24 -6.98 7.80
C THR A 328 6.80 -6.51 7.96
N GLU A 329 6.49 -5.31 7.48
CA GLU A 329 5.13 -4.76 7.47
C GLU A 329 4.29 -5.31 6.31
N GLU A 330 4.83 -5.32 5.10
CA GLU A 330 4.09 -5.68 3.89
C GLU A 330 3.80 -7.19 3.81
N SER A 331 4.76 -8.05 4.19
CA SER A 331 4.60 -9.51 4.07
C SER A 331 3.36 -10.06 4.79
N PRO A 332 3.13 -9.78 6.08
CA PRO A 332 1.93 -10.26 6.76
C PRO A 332 0.67 -9.55 6.27
N ALA A 333 0.71 -8.24 5.98
CA ALA A 333 -0.43 -7.51 5.45
C ALA A 333 -0.91 -8.03 4.08
N VAL A 334 0.00 -8.51 3.23
CA VAL A 334 -0.37 -9.05 1.91
C VAL A 334 -0.75 -10.53 1.99
N MET A 335 0.07 -11.36 2.64
CA MET A 335 -0.09 -12.81 2.59
C MET A 335 -1.00 -13.33 3.71
N TRP A 336 -0.72 -12.95 4.95
CA TRP A 336 -1.47 -13.44 6.11
C TRP A 336 -2.88 -12.87 6.09
N LEU A 337 -3.01 -11.55 5.99
CA LEU A 337 -4.31 -10.88 6.01
C LEU A 337 -5.12 -11.21 4.74
N GLY A 338 -4.47 -11.31 3.58
CA GLY A 338 -5.10 -11.81 2.36
C GLY A 338 -5.71 -13.20 2.54
N ALA A 339 -4.99 -14.15 3.15
CA ALA A 339 -5.51 -15.49 3.42
C ALA A 339 -6.64 -15.49 4.46
N LYS A 340 -6.55 -14.62 5.48
CA LYS A 340 -7.61 -14.41 6.48
C LYS A 340 -8.91 -13.96 5.82
N HIS A 341 -8.84 -13.04 4.86
CA HIS A 341 -9.97 -12.59 4.04
C HIS A 341 -10.33 -13.52 2.87
N LYS A 342 -9.78 -14.74 2.83
CA LYS A 342 -10.04 -15.75 1.80
C LYS A 342 -9.73 -15.25 0.38
N ILE A 343 -8.75 -14.35 0.23
CA ILE A 343 -8.25 -13.94 -1.08
C ILE A 343 -7.65 -15.17 -1.77
N ASN A 344 -8.17 -15.51 -2.95
CA ASN A 344 -7.70 -16.65 -3.70
C ASN A 344 -6.42 -16.34 -4.48
N ARG A 345 -6.30 -15.12 -4.99
CA ARG A 345 -5.15 -14.69 -5.79
C ARG A 345 -4.73 -13.26 -5.54
N ILE A 346 -3.43 -13.05 -5.64
CA ILE A 346 -2.78 -11.74 -5.59
C ILE A 346 -2.23 -11.45 -6.98
N ILE A 347 -2.65 -10.35 -7.58
CA ILE A 347 -2.24 -9.93 -8.91
C ILE A 347 -1.22 -8.80 -8.76
N TYR A 348 -0.01 -9.02 -9.28
CA TYR A 348 1.04 -8.02 -9.32
C TYR A 348 1.91 -8.22 -10.57
N PRO A 349 2.38 -7.16 -11.25
CA PRO A 349 3.26 -7.30 -12.42
C PRO A 349 4.65 -7.88 -12.10
N GLY A 350 5.06 -7.93 -10.83
CA GLY A 350 6.31 -8.55 -10.36
C GLY A 350 6.20 -10.04 -10.04
N GLU A 351 7.36 -10.69 -9.95
CA GLU A 351 7.45 -12.05 -9.39
C GLU A 351 7.24 -12.02 -7.87
N MET A 352 6.81 -13.14 -7.30
CA MET A 352 6.63 -13.26 -5.84
C MET A 352 7.98 -13.17 -5.15
N LEU A 353 8.07 -12.33 -4.10
CA LEU A 353 9.28 -12.24 -3.28
C LEU A 353 9.44 -13.47 -2.38
N ASP A 354 10.68 -13.83 -2.05
CA ASP A 354 11.00 -14.97 -1.19
C ASP A 354 10.35 -14.83 0.20
N CYS A 355 10.28 -13.62 0.75
CA CYS A 355 9.65 -13.35 2.06
C CYS A 355 8.14 -13.57 2.05
N PHE A 356 7.46 -13.25 0.96
CA PHE A 356 6.04 -13.55 0.80
C PHE A 356 5.80 -15.05 0.72
N LYS A 357 6.66 -15.78 0.00
CA LYS A 357 6.60 -17.24 -0.07
C LYS A 357 6.81 -17.87 1.30
N ALA A 358 7.83 -17.43 2.03
CA ALA A 358 8.09 -17.89 3.40
C ALA A 358 6.91 -17.59 4.34
N THR A 359 6.29 -16.41 4.22
CA THR A 359 5.10 -16.04 4.99
C THR A 359 3.92 -16.96 4.71
N LYS A 360 3.64 -17.24 3.42
CA LYS A 360 2.58 -18.17 3.00
C LYS A 360 2.82 -19.57 3.54
N GLU A 361 4.02 -20.11 3.38
CA GLU A 361 4.39 -21.46 3.82
C GLU A 361 4.36 -21.61 5.34
N LEU A 362 4.73 -20.56 6.08
CA LEU A 362 4.72 -20.59 7.53
C LEU A 362 3.32 -20.51 8.11
N PHE A 363 2.50 -19.54 7.68
CA PHE A 363 1.25 -19.25 8.39
C PHE A 363 0.01 -19.91 7.79
N ILE A 364 0.02 -20.35 6.54
CA ILE A 364 -1.19 -20.88 5.88
C ILE A 364 -1.09 -22.40 5.80
N LYS A 365 -1.86 -23.07 6.66
CA LYS A 365 -1.80 -24.52 6.86
C LYS A 365 -3.06 -25.22 6.35
N GLU A 366 -2.89 -26.47 5.97
CA GLU A 366 -4.01 -27.37 5.68
C GLU A 366 -4.75 -27.69 6.97
N LEU A 367 -6.08 -27.56 6.94
CA LEU A 367 -6.93 -27.94 8.05
C LEU A 367 -6.99 -29.46 8.11
N PHE A 368 -6.19 -30.05 8.99
CA PHE A 368 -6.34 -31.46 9.34
C PHE A 368 -7.60 -31.61 10.19
N ILE A 369 -8.65 -32.22 9.63
CA ILE A 369 -9.77 -32.70 10.43
C ILE A 369 -9.18 -33.80 11.32
N VAL A 370 -8.94 -33.45 12.58
CA VAL A 370 -8.43 -34.39 13.58
C VAL A 370 -9.42 -35.56 13.61
N ASP A 371 -8.93 -36.74 13.28
CA ASP A 371 -9.71 -37.97 13.39
C ASP A 371 -10.22 -38.06 14.84
N ALA A 372 -11.54 -37.99 15.02
CA ALA A 372 -12.19 -38.00 16.32
C ALA A 372 -11.81 -39.24 17.15
N THR A 373 -11.27 -40.28 16.50
CA THR A 373 -10.82 -41.52 17.15
C THR A 373 -9.42 -41.43 17.76
N ASN A 374 -8.61 -40.40 17.48
CA ASN A 374 -7.26 -40.27 18.03
C ASN A 374 -6.81 -38.80 18.28
N PRO A 375 -7.38 -38.14 19.31
CA PRO A 375 -7.07 -36.75 19.64
C PRO A 375 -5.63 -36.51 20.12
N GLU A 376 -4.90 -37.54 20.55
CA GLU A 376 -3.52 -37.42 21.06
C GLU A 376 -2.48 -37.25 19.94
N LYS A 377 -2.85 -37.50 18.67
CA LYS A 377 -2.05 -37.06 17.51
C LYS A 377 -2.26 -35.57 17.16
N SER A 378 -2.81 -34.78 18.08
CA SER A 378 -2.91 -33.33 17.96
C SER A 378 -1.56 -32.70 17.56
N CYS A 379 -1.58 -31.82 16.56
CA CYS A 379 -0.39 -31.25 15.91
C CYS A 379 0.61 -30.71 16.95
N PRO A 380 1.80 -31.32 17.10
CA PRO A 380 2.79 -30.81 18.03
C PRO A 380 3.31 -29.45 17.55
N GLY A 381 3.08 -28.40 18.35
CA GLY A 381 3.69 -27.08 18.21
C GLY A 381 2.97 -26.11 17.26
N LYS A 382 1.68 -25.85 17.48
CA LYS A 382 0.96 -24.78 16.79
C LYS A 382 1.70 -23.45 16.96
N LEU A 383 2.21 -22.91 15.85
CA LEU A 383 2.82 -21.59 15.86
C LEU A 383 1.73 -20.53 16.09
N PRO A 384 2.07 -19.41 16.74
CA PRO A 384 1.13 -18.30 16.86
C PRO A 384 0.73 -17.82 15.45
N PHE A 385 -0.53 -17.39 15.32
CA PHE A 385 -1.10 -16.82 14.09
C PHE A 385 -1.27 -17.77 12.90
N GLU A 386 -1.15 -19.09 13.04
CA GLU A 386 -1.47 -20.00 11.94
C GLU A 386 -2.95 -19.90 11.49
N ILE A 387 -3.16 -19.78 10.18
CA ILE A 387 -4.44 -19.84 9.49
C ILE A 387 -4.62 -21.24 8.92
N TYR A 388 -5.59 -21.97 9.43
CA TYR A 388 -5.97 -23.28 8.91
C TYR A 388 -7.08 -23.11 7.87
N ALA A 389 -6.91 -23.72 6.70
CA ALA A 389 -7.88 -23.71 5.61
C ALA A 389 -8.04 -25.11 5.02
N GLU A 390 -9.24 -25.47 4.56
CA GLU A 390 -9.49 -26.76 3.91
C GLU A 390 -8.66 -26.93 2.64
N GLU A 391 -8.55 -25.87 1.84
CA GLU A 391 -7.73 -25.86 0.61
C GLU A 391 -6.74 -24.69 0.62
N PRO A 392 -5.63 -24.77 1.38
CA PRO A 392 -4.66 -23.66 1.50
C PRO A 392 -4.00 -23.32 0.16
N LYS A 393 -3.89 -24.29 -0.76
CA LYS A 393 -3.41 -24.09 -2.13
C LYS A 393 -4.28 -23.12 -2.95
N LEU A 394 -5.54 -22.90 -2.55
CA LEU A 394 -6.46 -21.98 -3.22
C LEU A 394 -6.37 -20.55 -2.68
N LEU A 395 -5.58 -20.31 -1.64
CA LEU A 395 -5.41 -18.98 -1.02
C LEU A 395 -4.12 -18.31 -1.49
N VAL A 396 -4.20 -16.99 -1.65
CA VAL A 396 -3.09 -16.08 -1.94
C VAL A 396 -2.12 -16.61 -3.00
N ASN A 397 -2.67 -17.11 -4.10
CA ASN A 397 -1.90 -17.54 -5.27
C ASN A 397 -1.30 -16.30 -5.95
N TRP A 398 0.01 -16.26 -6.15
CA TRP A 398 0.66 -15.10 -6.76
C TRP A 398 0.60 -15.19 -8.29
N ILE A 399 -0.04 -14.20 -8.92
CA ILE A 399 -0.30 -14.21 -10.36
C ILE A 399 0.39 -13.00 -11.01
N ALA A 400 1.45 -13.28 -11.76
CA ALA A 400 2.18 -12.27 -12.48
C ALA A 400 1.33 -11.68 -13.62
N CYS A 401 1.23 -10.36 -13.66
CA CYS A 401 0.57 -9.65 -14.75
C CYS A 401 1.53 -9.46 -15.93
N ARG A 402 1.09 -9.85 -17.13
CA ARG A 402 1.78 -9.59 -18.41
C ARG A 402 0.88 -8.78 -19.31
N PHE A 403 1.45 -8.06 -20.25
CA PHE A 403 0.73 -7.15 -21.12
C PHE A 403 0.92 -7.50 -22.58
N LYS A 404 -0.15 -7.31 -23.35
CA LYS A 404 -0.15 -7.50 -24.78
C LYS A 404 -0.72 -6.26 -25.46
N ARG A 405 0.09 -5.67 -26.34
CA ARG A 405 -0.36 -4.66 -27.29
C ARG A 405 -0.91 -5.31 -28.54
N GLU A 406 -1.98 -4.75 -29.06
CA GLU A 406 -2.57 -5.12 -30.34
C GLU A 406 -2.96 -3.88 -31.12
N TYR A 407 -2.90 -3.97 -32.45
CA TYR A 407 -3.46 -2.92 -33.30
C TYR A 407 -4.98 -2.91 -33.15
N SER A 408 -5.56 -1.72 -32.98
CA SER A 408 -7.00 -1.51 -33.06
C SER A 408 -7.55 -1.95 -34.42
N PRO A 409 -8.86 -2.26 -34.53
CA PRO A 409 -9.48 -2.55 -35.82
C PRO A 409 -9.20 -1.47 -36.88
N GLU A 410 -9.19 -0.20 -36.47
CA GLU A 410 -8.89 0.97 -37.29
C GLU A 410 -7.43 0.96 -37.76
N GLN A 411 -6.48 0.76 -36.85
CA GLN A 411 -5.07 0.61 -37.19
C GLN A 411 -4.83 -0.56 -38.15
N LYS A 412 -5.49 -1.70 -37.92
CA LYS A 412 -5.41 -2.86 -38.83
C LYS A 412 -5.95 -2.50 -40.22
N ALA A 413 -7.09 -1.80 -40.29
CA ALA A 413 -7.67 -1.37 -41.56
C ALA A 413 -6.77 -0.38 -42.30
N ASP A 414 -6.15 0.57 -41.60
CA ASP A 414 -5.26 1.55 -42.21
C ASP A 414 -3.94 0.93 -42.67
N MET A 415 -3.40 -0.02 -41.91
CA MET A 415 -2.25 -0.82 -42.35
C MET A 415 -2.59 -1.65 -43.59
N GLN A 416 -3.80 -2.23 -43.67
CA GLN A 416 -4.26 -2.97 -44.85
C GLN A 416 -4.41 -2.04 -46.07
N LYS A 417 -5.02 -0.87 -45.91
CA LYS A 417 -5.13 0.15 -46.97
C LYS A 417 -3.74 0.61 -47.45
N ALA A 418 -2.81 0.88 -46.53
CA ALA A 418 -1.45 1.28 -46.87
C ALA A 418 -0.69 0.17 -47.61
N ALA A 419 -0.90 -1.10 -47.24
CA ALA A 419 -0.31 -2.24 -47.93
C ALA A 419 -0.87 -2.40 -49.36
N MET A 420 -2.18 -2.23 -49.55
CA MET A 420 -2.82 -2.25 -50.86
C MET A 420 -2.34 -1.09 -51.76
N ALA A 421 -2.19 0.12 -51.21
CA ALA A 421 -1.68 1.28 -51.94
C ALA A 421 -0.24 1.06 -52.45
N LYS A 422 0.66 0.51 -51.61
CA LYS A 422 2.04 0.19 -52.00
C LYS A 422 2.12 -0.88 -53.09
N SER A 423 1.26 -1.90 -53.03
CA SER A 423 1.17 -2.94 -54.07
C SER A 423 0.78 -2.38 -55.46
N THR A 424 0.07 -1.25 -55.47
CA THR A 424 -0.40 -0.63 -56.72
C THR A 424 0.67 0.27 -57.38
N GLN A 425 1.62 0.80 -56.60
CA GLN A 425 2.70 1.66 -57.12
C GLN A 425 3.87 0.88 -57.75
N ASP A 426 4.06 -0.39 -57.41
CA ASP A 426 5.15 -1.21 -57.97
C ASP A 426 4.83 -1.85 -59.33
N LYS A 427 3.62 -1.63 -59.86
CA LYS A 427 3.26 -1.96 -61.25
C LYS A 427 3.63 -0.82 -62.18
N SER A 428 4.91 -0.43 -62.19
CA SER A 428 5.44 0.31 -63.33
C SER A 428 5.42 -0.62 -64.56
N PRO A 429 4.97 -0.15 -65.74
CA PRO A 429 4.92 -0.97 -66.93
C PRO A 429 6.34 -1.43 -67.27
N ALA A 430 6.51 -2.74 -67.45
CA ALA A 430 7.76 -3.35 -67.84
C ALA A 430 8.32 -2.64 -69.09
N VAL A 431 9.38 -1.84 -68.91
CA VAL A 431 10.22 -1.40 -70.01
C VAL A 431 10.92 -2.64 -70.53
N VAL A 432 10.48 -3.11 -71.69
CA VAL A 432 11.11 -4.18 -72.46
C VAL A 432 12.50 -3.72 -72.86
N VAL A 433 13.51 -4.03 -72.04
CA VAL A 433 14.93 -3.85 -72.40
C VAL A 433 15.44 -5.17 -72.97
N SER A 434 15.79 -5.13 -74.26
CA SER A 434 16.35 -6.26 -75.00
C SER A 434 17.70 -6.71 -74.45
N PRO A 435 18.05 -8.01 -74.53
CA PRO A 435 19.29 -8.53 -73.96
C PRO A 435 20.47 -8.28 -74.89
N LYS A 436 21.46 -7.49 -74.45
CA LYS A 436 22.81 -7.49 -75.03
C LYS A 436 23.73 -8.43 -74.25
N LYS A 437 24.25 -9.42 -74.97
CA LYS A 437 25.34 -10.32 -74.58
C LYS A 437 26.62 -9.55 -74.28
N GLN A 438 27.23 -9.83 -73.13
CA GLN A 438 28.67 -9.78 -72.80
C GLN A 438 28.78 -10.56 -71.47
N GLY A 439 29.60 -11.59 -71.23
CA GLY A 439 30.83 -12.02 -71.88
C GLY A 439 32.03 -11.58 -71.04
N GLY A 440 32.49 -12.42 -70.08
CA GLY A 440 33.87 -12.34 -69.57
C GLY A 440 34.11 -12.37 -68.05
N THR A 441 34.56 -13.55 -67.59
CA THR A 441 35.75 -13.80 -66.74
C THR A 441 35.87 -13.28 -65.28
N SER A 442 35.77 -14.27 -64.37
CA SER A 442 36.81 -14.75 -63.43
C SER A 442 37.25 -13.97 -62.16
N SER A 443 37.36 -14.79 -61.10
CA SER A 443 38.25 -14.69 -59.93
C SER A 443 37.73 -13.75 -58.82
N SER A 444 37.90 -13.98 -57.53
CA SER A 444 38.48 -15.06 -56.72
C SER A 444 38.48 -14.53 -55.27
N VAL A 445 38.30 -15.42 -54.30
CA VAL A 445 38.86 -15.35 -52.93
C VAL A 445 38.16 -14.51 -51.85
N ASN A 446 38.18 -15.12 -50.65
CA ASN A 446 37.87 -14.68 -49.29
C ASN A 446 36.43 -14.82 -48.79
N GLN A 447 36.15 -15.37 -47.62
CA GLN A 447 36.94 -16.13 -46.65
C GLN A 447 35.92 -16.71 -45.66
N ALA A 448 36.18 -17.93 -45.20
CA ALA A 448 35.49 -18.53 -44.07
C ALA A 448 35.76 -17.74 -42.79
N LEU A 449 34.73 -17.56 -41.95
CA LEU A 449 34.90 -17.43 -40.50
C LEU A 449 33.72 -18.09 -39.79
N ALA A 450 33.97 -19.32 -39.36
CA ALA A 450 33.27 -19.97 -38.27
C ALA A 450 33.91 -19.54 -36.93
N ALA A 451 33.11 -19.67 -35.86
CA ALA A 451 33.49 -19.63 -34.45
C ALA A 451 33.89 -18.28 -33.84
N ASN A 452 32.98 -17.73 -33.03
CA ASN A 452 33.23 -17.47 -31.62
C ASN A 452 31.90 -17.18 -30.90
N SER A 453 31.26 -18.24 -30.42
CA SER A 453 30.19 -18.14 -29.42
C SER A 453 30.83 -18.03 -28.05
N THR A 454 31.28 -16.83 -27.72
CA THR A 454 31.73 -16.49 -26.37
C THR A 454 30.49 -16.17 -25.56
N ARG A 455 30.15 -17.06 -24.62
CA ARG A 455 29.26 -16.77 -23.49
C ARG A 455 29.75 -15.49 -22.80
N LEU A 456 29.03 -14.40 -22.99
CA LEU A 456 29.09 -13.24 -22.13
C LEU A 456 27.80 -13.21 -21.31
N ASN A 457 27.94 -13.51 -20.02
CA ASN A 457 26.98 -13.13 -19.00
C ASN A 457 26.89 -11.60 -19.02
N ASN A 458 25.82 -11.06 -19.56
CA ASN A 458 25.52 -9.63 -19.56
C ASN A 458 24.05 -9.42 -19.21
N HIS A 459 23.81 -9.02 -17.96
CA HIS A 459 22.56 -8.37 -17.55
C HIS A 459 22.88 -6.94 -17.12
N GLY A 460 22.84 -6.03 -18.09
CA GLY A 460 22.82 -4.58 -17.89
C GLY A 460 21.40 -4.00 -17.96
N LEU A 461 21.16 -3.03 -17.07
CA LEU A 461 20.74 -1.62 -17.31
C LEU A 461 19.46 -1.34 -18.15
N PHE A 462 18.60 -0.34 -17.90
CA PHE A 462 18.73 1.08 -17.50
C PHE A 462 17.53 1.46 -16.55
N ALA A 463 17.52 2.48 -15.69
CA ALA A 463 17.73 3.94 -15.82
C ALA A 463 16.72 4.66 -16.73
N ALA A 464 15.94 5.58 -16.14
CA ALA A 464 15.12 6.55 -16.86
C ALA A 464 15.78 7.93 -16.69
N GLU A 465 16.33 8.47 -17.78
CA GLU A 465 16.81 9.84 -17.86
C GLU A 465 15.64 10.82 -17.99
N ALA A 466 15.77 11.94 -17.28
CA ALA A 466 14.94 13.11 -17.40
C ALA A 466 15.10 13.74 -18.79
N ALA A 467 14.03 13.73 -19.58
CA ALA A 467 13.95 14.52 -20.80
C ALA A 467 13.76 16.01 -20.44
N SER A 468 14.87 16.76 -20.47
CA SER A 468 14.90 18.22 -20.49
C SER A 468 14.24 18.74 -21.76
N SER A 469 12.99 19.23 -21.65
CA SER A 469 12.36 20.06 -22.66
C SER A 469 12.54 21.53 -22.31
N LYS A 470 13.38 22.21 -23.10
CA LYS A 470 13.53 23.66 -23.14
C LYS A 470 12.16 24.34 -23.24
N ARG A 471 11.72 25.04 -22.19
CA ARG A 471 10.78 26.17 -22.31
C ARG A 471 11.50 27.46 -21.95
N LYS A 472 11.65 28.30 -22.97
CA LYS A 472 11.97 29.72 -22.83
C LYS A 472 10.74 30.46 -22.31
N GLY A 473 10.97 31.40 -21.39
CA GLY A 473 10.13 32.57 -21.17
C GLY A 473 9.05 32.43 -20.10
N LEU A 474 9.36 32.92 -18.89
CA LEU A 474 8.55 33.92 -18.18
C LEU A 474 9.32 34.39 -16.93
N GLU A 475 10.23 35.34 -17.13
CA GLU A 475 10.69 36.24 -16.06
C GLU A 475 9.75 37.44 -16.05
N SER A 476 8.89 37.55 -15.03
CA SER A 476 8.55 38.80 -14.33
C SER A 476 7.34 38.53 -13.45
N LEU A 477 7.53 38.47 -12.15
CA LEU A 477 6.59 38.80 -11.06
C LEU A 477 7.20 38.33 -9.74
N ARG A 478 8.35 38.91 -9.38
CA ARG A 478 8.94 38.89 -8.04
C ARG A 478 9.57 40.25 -7.82
N ASP A 479 8.73 41.24 -7.56
CA ASP A 479 9.11 42.56 -7.03
C ASP A 479 7.85 43.30 -6.61
N ARG A 480 7.12 42.78 -5.62
CA ARG A 480 6.07 43.54 -4.90
C ARG A 480 5.52 42.83 -3.67
N GLU A 481 6.37 42.46 -2.72
CA GLU A 481 5.91 42.10 -1.36
C GLU A 481 7.09 42.12 -0.39
N SER A 482 7.44 43.32 0.10
CA SER A 482 8.34 43.50 1.25
C SER A 482 8.31 44.93 1.75
N LYS A 483 7.11 45.44 2.05
CA LYS A 483 6.90 46.59 2.95
C LYS A 483 5.54 46.48 3.63
N ASN A 484 5.46 45.65 4.67
CA ASN A 484 4.64 45.87 5.86
C ASN A 484 4.75 44.65 6.78
N GLN A 485 5.72 44.68 7.68
CA GLN A 485 5.70 43.84 8.87
C GLN A 485 6.19 44.69 10.03
N LYS A 486 5.22 45.36 10.67
CA LYS A 486 5.36 45.98 11.97
C LYS A 486 4.26 45.37 12.84
N SER A 487 4.73 44.67 13.88
CA SER A 487 4.06 44.37 15.15
C SER A 487 2.65 43.76 15.09
N ASP A 488 2.57 42.46 15.38
CA ASP A 488 1.55 41.91 16.28
C ASP A 488 2.17 40.68 16.98
N ASP A 489 2.75 40.89 18.15
CA ASP A 489 3.01 39.83 19.12
C ASP A 489 1.64 39.40 19.68
N GLN A 490 0.98 38.46 18.99
CA GLN A 490 -0.24 37.83 19.49
C GLN A 490 0.10 36.53 20.22
N HIS A 491 -0.13 36.59 21.54
CA HIS A 491 -0.42 35.51 22.49
C HIS A 491 -0.35 34.06 21.99
N SER A 492 0.86 33.48 21.89
CA SER A 492 1.02 32.02 21.96
C SER A 492 0.80 31.56 23.40
N LEU A 493 -0.01 30.53 23.62
CA LEU A 493 -0.20 29.99 24.96
C LEU A 493 1.03 29.15 25.34
N PRO A 494 1.53 29.22 26.60
CA PRO A 494 2.59 28.35 27.06
C PRO A 494 2.19 26.87 26.91
N LEU A 495 3.15 26.02 26.54
CA LEU A 495 2.95 24.58 26.33
C LEU A 495 2.26 23.91 27.52
N GLU A 496 2.59 24.30 28.76
CA GLU A 496 1.95 23.75 29.96
C GLU A 496 0.44 24.06 30.02
N GLU A 497 0.00 25.21 29.51
CA GLU A 497 -1.41 25.59 29.49
C GLU A 497 -2.19 24.79 28.43
N LEU A 498 -1.58 24.53 27.27
CA LEU A 498 -2.15 23.67 26.22
C LEU A 498 -2.33 22.22 26.72
N VAL A 499 -1.33 21.68 27.41
CA VAL A 499 -1.40 20.33 28.01
C VAL A 499 -2.47 20.26 29.10
N LYS A 500 -2.58 21.29 29.95
CA LYS A 500 -3.62 21.35 30.98
C LYS A 500 -5.02 21.35 30.37
N LYS A 501 -5.25 22.14 29.31
CA LYS A 501 -6.54 22.18 28.60
C LYS A 501 -6.85 20.85 27.91
N ALA A 502 -5.85 20.16 27.34
CA ALA A 502 -6.01 18.82 26.77
C ALA A 502 -6.58 17.83 27.81
N VAL A 503 -6.05 17.87 29.03
CA VAL A 503 -6.51 17.03 30.16
C VAL A 503 -7.94 17.37 30.57
N GLU A 504 -8.30 18.67 30.64
CA GLU A 504 -9.66 19.11 31.00
C GLU A 504 -10.70 18.67 29.96
N ILE A 505 -10.38 18.80 28.66
CA ILE A 505 -11.22 18.34 27.55
C ILE A 505 -11.45 16.82 27.64
N TYR A 506 -10.35 16.09 27.81
CA TYR A 506 -10.39 14.63 27.88
C TYR A 506 -11.23 14.14 29.07
N GLN A 507 -10.99 14.68 30.27
CA GLN A 507 -11.75 14.31 31.46
C GLN A 507 -13.25 14.64 31.35
N THR A 508 -13.60 15.72 30.67
CA THR A 508 -14.99 16.12 30.44
C THR A 508 -15.69 15.16 29.49
N LYS A 509 -15.00 14.73 28.42
CA LYS A 509 -15.50 13.71 27.48
C LYS A 509 -15.74 12.37 28.18
N THR A 510 -14.77 11.86 28.94
CA THR A 510 -14.90 10.57 29.65
C THR A 510 -16.06 10.59 30.65
N LYS A 511 -16.25 11.68 31.39
CA LYS A 511 -17.39 11.83 32.32
C LYS A 511 -18.74 11.83 31.62
N SER A 512 -18.82 12.32 30.39
CA SER A 512 -20.06 12.34 29.59
C SER A 512 -20.41 10.96 29.01
N GLU A 513 -19.41 10.13 28.71
CA GLU A 513 -19.60 8.79 28.14
C GLU A 513 -19.95 7.75 29.23
N GLU A 514 -19.54 7.97 30.48
CA GLU A 514 -19.72 7.00 31.58
C GLU A 514 -21.05 7.11 32.36
N ARG A 515 -21.91 8.14 32.16
CA ARG A 515 -23.13 8.33 32.99
C ARG A 515 -24.34 8.88 32.25
N HIS A 516 -25.55 8.42 32.64
CA HIS A 516 -26.80 9.15 32.42
C HIS A 516 -26.81 10.40 33.30
N LEU A 517 -26.33 11.51 32.75
CA LEU A 517 -26.23 12.80 33.43
C LEU A 517 -27.63 13.38 33.67
N LYS A 518 -27.80 14.12 34.79
CA LYS A 518 -28.99 14.95 34.97
C LYS A 518 -28.90 16.16 34.04
N ARG A 519 -30.06 16.70 33.62
CA ARG A 519 -30.16 17.81 32.65
C ARG A 519 -29.28 19.04 32.98
N ASP A 520 -29.08 19.33 34.26
CA ASP A 520 -28.24 20.45 34.70
C ASP A 520 -26.73 20.15 34.58
N GLU A 521 -26.35 18.87 34.74
CA GLU A 521 -24.97 18.41 34.55
C GLU A 521 -24.62 18.31 33.06
N GLU A 522 -25.57 17.91 32.20
CA GLU A 522 -25.42 17.95 30.74
C GLU A 522 -25.17 19.37 30.24
N LYS A 523 -25.89 20.36 30.78
CA LYS A 523 -25.71 21.77 30.43
C LYS A 523 -24.32 22.27 30.84
N GLN A 524 -23.84 21.90 32.02
CA GLN A 524 -22.50 22.28 32.50
C GLN A 524 -21.38 21.63 31.67
N VAL A 525 -21.56 20.37 31.28
CA VAL A 525 -20.64 19.67 30.37
C VAL A 525 -20.64 20.33 28.99
N ALA A 526 -21.81 20.67 28.44
CA ALA A 526 -21.92 21.36 27.15
C ALA A 526 -21.27 22.74 27.15
N GLU A 527 -21.44 23.54 28.21
CA GLU A 527 -20.77 24.84 28.36
C GLU A 527 -19.24 24.69 28.49
N SER A 528 -18.77 23.67 29.20
CA SER A 528 -17.33 23.38 29.32
C SER A 528 -16.72 22.92 27.99
N VAL A 529 -17.42 22.06 27.24
CA VAL A 529 -17.00 21.61 25.90
C VAL A 529 -17.00 22.79 24.92
N LYS A 530 -18.01 23.66 24.98
CA LYS A 530 -18.05 24.86 24.14
C LYS A 530 -16.87 25.80 24.42
N SER A 531 -16.57 26.08 25.69
CA SER A 531 -15.44 26.93 26.08
C SER A 531 -14.10 26.31 25.65
N ALA A 532 -13.96 24.99 25.76
CA ALA A 532 -12.79 24.30 25.24
C ALA A 532 -12.65 24.39 23.72
N LEU A 533 -13.75 24.22 22.97
CA LEU A 533 -13.77 24.33 21.51
C LEU A 533 -13.40 25.75 21.04
N GLU A 534 -13.86 26.79 21.74
CA GLU A 534 -13.48 28.17 21.44
C GLU A 534 -11.97 28.41 21.57
N VAL A 535 -11.31 27.76 22.54
CA VAL A 535 -9.84 27.80 22.64
C VAL A 535 -9.17 27.02 21.52
N VAL A 536 -9.66 25.82 21.20
CA VAL A 536 -9.10 25.00 20.11
C VAL A 536 -9.18 25.71 18.76
N LEU A 537 -10.26 26.45 18.51
CA LEU A 537 -10.44 27.25 17.29
C LEU A 537 -9.53 28.48 17.23
N SER A 538 -8.92 28.88 18.34
CA SER A 538 -7.96 29.99 18.40
C SER A 538 -6.50 29.57 18.30
N LEU A 539 -6.21 28.25 18.31
CA LEU A 539 -4.86 27.72 18.21
C LEU A 539 -4.32 27.82 16.79
N ASP A 540 -3.03 28.11 16.65
CA ASP A 540 -2.35 27.94 15.38
C ASP A 540 -2.08 26.44 15.06
N GLU A 541 -1.63 26.16 13.83
CA GLU A 541 -1.32 24.79 13.36
C GLU A 541 -0.32 24.05 14.27
N THR A 542 0.65 24.76 14.83
CA THR A 542 1.69 24.18 15.71
C THR A 542 1.09 23.81 17.05
N GLU A 543 0.34 24.72 17.66
CA GLU A 543 -0.36 24.51 18.94
C GLU A 543 -1.41 23.41 18.83
N PHE A 544 -2.13 23.34 17.69
CA PHE A 544 -3.12 22.30 17.42
C PHE A 544 -2.49 20.92 17.25
N SER A 545 -1.33 20.83 16.59
CA SER A 545 -0.55 19.59 16.45
C SER A 545 -0.08 19.07 17.81
N ILE A 546 0.45 19.96 18.66
CA ILE A 546 0.85 19.65 20.03
C ILE A 546 -0.33 19.12 20.85
N LEU A 547 -1.48 19.79 20.78
CA LEU A 547 -2.71 19.39 21.48
C LEU A 547 -3.17 17.99 21.04
N ARG A 548 -3.15 17.70 19.73
CA ARG A 548 -3.50 16.39 19.17
C ARG A 548 -2.59 15.28 19.71
N THR A 549 -1.28 15.52 19.76
CA THR A 549 -0.31 14.56 20.32
C THR A 549 -0.55 14.34 21.82
N ALA A 550 -0.81 15.39 22.60
CA ALA A 550 -1.11 15.26 24.03
C ALA A 550 -2.38 14.42 24.28
N MET A 551 -3.44 14.64 23.49
CA MET A 551 -4.68 13.86 23.59
C MET A 551 -4.47 12.38 23.25
N ALA A 552 -3.64 12.07 22.23
CA ALA A 552 -3.32 10.69 21.87
C ALA A 552 -2.57 9.95 22.98
N VAL A 553 -1.61 10.62 23.64
CA VAL A 553 -0.87 10.06 24.79
C VAL A 553 -1.80 9.77 25.97
N LEU A 554 -2.75 10.65 26.26
CA LEU A 554 -3.73 10.45 27.33
C LEU A 554 -4.65 9.25 27.07
N ASP A 555 -5.10 9.06 25.82
CA ASP A 555 -5.92 7.90 25.41
C ASP A 555 -5.14 6.59 25.59
N GLU A 556 -3.86 6.57 25.21
CA GLU A 556 -3.00 5.40 25.39
C GLU A 556 -2.76 5.05 26.87
N GLN A 557 -2.53 6.05 27.72
CA GLN A 557 -2.35 5.85 29.17
C GLN A 557 -3.60 5.27 29.83
N GLN A 558 -4.79 5.72 29.43
CA GLN A 558 -6.06 5.17 29.92
C GLN A 558 -6.26 3.72 29.48
N ARG A 559 -5.98 3.39 28.22
CA ARG A 559 -6.05 2.00 27.74
C ARG A 559 -5.13 1.08 28.53
N LYS A 560 -3.89 1.51 28.80
CA LYS A 560 -2.94 0.75 29.63
C LYS A 560 -3.48 0.53 31.05
N LYS A 561 -4.08 1.57 31.65
CA LYS A 561 -4.70 1.48 32.98
C LYS A 561 -5.88 0.50 33.01
N VAL A 562 -6.75 0.52 32.00
CA VAL A 562 -7.88 -0.44 31.90
C VAL A 562 -7.35 -1.87 31.80
N VAL A 563 -6.31 -2.12 31.01
CA VAL A 563 -5.69 -3.45 30.88
C VAL A 563 -5.07 -3.90 32.21
N GLU A 564 -4.38 -3.02 32.93
CA GLU A 564 -3.84 -3.31 34.27
C GLU A 564 -4.95 -3.63 35.28
N ASP A 565 -6.01 -2.82 35.33
CA ASP A 565 -7.15 -3.02 36.23
C ASP A 565 -7.87 -4.36 35.94
N TYR A 566 -8.03 -4.74 34.66
CA TYR A 566 -8.57 -6.04 34.26
C TYR A 566 -7.64 -7.22 34.64
N SER A 567 -6.33 -7.04 34.54
CA SER A 567 -5.34 -8.07 34.95
C SER A 567 -5.37 -8.31 36.47
N ILE A 568 -5.55 -7.25 37.25
CA ILE A 568 -5.69 -7.31 38.71
C ILE A 568 -7.01 -7.99 39.13
N LEU A 569 -8.09 -7.80 38.35
CA LEU A 569 -9.37 -8.46 38.61
C LEU A 569 -9.36 -9.95 38.22
N SER A 570 -8.68 -10.30 37.12
CA SER A 570 -8.54 -11.69 36.67
C SER A 570 -7.76 -12.57 37.67
N THR A 571 -6.77 -12.00 38.34
CA THR A 571 -5.93 -12.70 39.33
C THR A 571 -6.60 -12.90 40.69
N LYS A 572 -7.72 -12.21 40.97
CA LYS A 572 -8.47 -12.34 42.24
C LYS A 572 -9.68 -13.30 42.16
N GLY A 573 -9.99 -13.84 40.98
CA GLY A 573 -11.19 -14.65 40.73
C GLY A 573 -11.06 -16.17 40.97
N SER A 574 -9.88 -16.69 41.31
CA SER A 574 -9.66 -18.14 41.49
C SER A 574 -9.51 -18.52 42.96
N HIS A 575 -10.63 -18.56 43.70
CA HIS A 575 -10.75 -19.42 44.87
C HIS A 575 -11.77 -20.52 44.57
N PRO A 576 -11.42 -21.81 44.77
CA PRO A 576 -12.32 -22.92 44.48
C PRO A 576 -13.35 -23.05 45.62
N THR A 577 -14.63 -23.12 45.24
CA THR A 577 -15.69 -23.80 46.01
C THR A 577 -16.14 -25.02 45.24
#